data_AF-A0A364V5S8-F1
#
_entry.id   AF-A0A364V5S8-F1
#
_cell.length_a   1.000
_cell.length_b   1.000
_cell.length_c   1.000
_cell.angle_alpha   90.00
_cell.angle_beta   90.00
_cell.angle_gamma   90.00
#
_symmetry.space_group_name_H-M   'P 1'
#
loop_
_entity.id
_entity.type
_entity.pdbx_description
1 polymer ?
#
loop_
_entity_poly.entity_id
_entity_poly.type
_entity_poly.pdbx_seq_one_letter_code
_entity_poly.pdbx_strand_id
1 'polypeptide(L)'
;MWRRRKKRDIPEVFILFERDNESLSEQFAGLARTEQEACAIARPLDTDTAHCLIERVELEGWEGKVTESTFPDVVYLAFREGREQGKPDSGRGLDPEILGAFTTGAAAQKRIEQRRPENTVSTQFNIWRVGFGLV
;
A
#
# COMPACT_ATOMS: atom_id res chain seq x y z
N MET A 1 30.68 -17.82 18.81
CA MET A 1 30.56 -16.61 17.97
C MET A 1 29.09 -16.39 17.63
N TRP A 2 28.43 -15.45 18.29
CA TRP A 2 27.06 -15.07 17.94
C TRP A 2 27.12 -14.10 16.76
N ARG A 3 26.72 -14.54 15.57
CA ARG A 3 26.56 -13.65 14.41
C ARG A 3 25.41 -12.69 14.72
N ARG A 4 25.72 -11.42 15.03
CA ARG A 4 24.74 -10.33 14.96
C ARG A 4 24.16 -10.35 13.54
N ARG A 5 22.91 -10.77 13.37
CA ARG A 5 22.17 -10.55 12.11
C ARG A 5 22.19 -9.03 11.89
N LYS A 6 22.88 -8.56 10.85
CA LYS A 6 22.67 -7.20 10.35
C LYS A 6 21.17 -7.08 10.09
N LYS A 7 20.50 -6.10 10.71
CA LYS A 7 19.17 -5.68 10.29
C LYS A 7 19.27 -5.48 8.77
N ARG A 8 18.50 -6.24 7.98
CA ARG A 8 18.34 -5.93 6.57
C ARG A 8 17.65 -4.57 6.53
N ASP A 9 18.23 -3.58 5.84
CA ASP A 9 17.48 -2.40 5.45
C ASP A 9 16.43 -2.89 4.46
N ILE A 10 15.21 -3.11 4.95
CA ILE A 10 14.07 -3.46 4.11
C ILE A 10 13.53 -2.12 3.59
N PRO A 11 13.39 -1.93 2.27
CA PRO A 11 12.76 -0.73 1.74
C PRO A 11 11.38 -0.55 2.32
N GLU A 12 10.98 0.70 2.46
CA GLU A 12 9.61 1.07 2.79
C GLU A 12 9.01 1.85 1.62
N VAL A 13 7.69 1.76 1.48
CA VAL A 13 6.88 2.63 0.64
C VAL A 13 5.83 3.31 1.50
N PHE A 14 5.36 4.46 1.02
CA PHE A 14 4.40 5.31 1.72
C PHE A 14 3.11 5.31 0.91
N ILE A 15 2.06 4.72 1.45
CA ILE A 15 0.75 4.61 0.83
C ILE A 15 -0.09 5.76 1.35
N LEU A 16 -0.71 6.53 0.45
CA LEU A 16 -1.48 7.71 0.81
C LEU A 16 -2.97 7.45 0.59
N PHE A 17 -3.76 7.79 1.59
CA PHE A 17 -5.21 7.79 1.52
C PHE A 17 -5.76 9.18 1.80
N GLU A 18 -6.70 9.63 1.00
CA GLU A 18 -7.54 10.78 1.33
C GLU A 18 -8.71 10.29 2.16
N ARG A 19 -8.89 10.87 3.35
CA ARG A 19 -9.98 10.53 4.26
C ARG A 19 -10.93 11.70 4.37
N ASP A 20 -12.18 11.45 4.02
CA ASP A 20 -13.27 12.40 4.21
C ASP A 20 -13.57 12.60 5.71
N ASN A 21 -13.67 13.86 6.15
CA ASN A 21 -13.79 14.21 7.56
C ASN A 21 -15.15 13.83 8.16
N GLU A 22 -16.22 13.79 7.36
CA GLU A 22 -17.58 13.55 7.85
C GLU A 22 -17.95 12.06 7.82
N SER A 23 -17.76 11.43 6.67
CA SER A 23 -18.09 10.02 6.43
C SER A 23 -17.01 9.07 6.94
N LEU A 24 -15.81 9.58 7.22
CA LEU A 24 -14.62 8.81 7.58
C LEU A 24 -14.19 7.81 6.50
N SER A 25 -14.73 7.90 5.29
CA SER A 25 -14.35 7.02 4.19
C SER A 25 -12.94 7.34 3.71
N GLU A 26 -12.16 6.31 3.45
CA GLU A 26 -10.79 6.43 2.97
C GLU A 26 -10.72 6.03 1.49
N GLN A 27 -10.04 6.85 0.69
CA GLN A 27 -9.80 6.61 -0.72
C GLN A 27 -8.31 6.61 -0.99
N PHE A 28 -7.83 5.60 -1.73
CA PHE A 28 -6.43 5.55 -2.13
C PHE A 28 -6.10 6.75 -3.03
N ALA A 29 -5.13 7.56 -2.62
CA ALA A 29 -4.76 8.79 -3.29
C ALA A 29 -3.40 8.68 -4.01
N GLY A 30 -2.49 7.84 -3.53
CA GLY A 30 -1.18 7.71 -4.18
C GLY A 30 -0.16 6.84 -3.46
N LEU A 31 1.02 6.72 -4.06
CA LEU A 31 2.15 5.96 -3.53
C LEU A 31 3.43 6.79 -3.64
N ALA A 32 4.22 6.81 -2.57
CA ALA A 32 5.50 7.51 -2.52
C ALA A 32 6.66 6.56 -2.14
N ARG A 33 7.85 6.88 -2.66
CA ARG A 33 9.12 6.16 -2.42
C ARG A 33 9.80 6.64 -1.15
N THR A 34 9.57 7.89 -0.78
CA THR A 34 10.22 8.54 0.36
C THR A 34 9.21 9.33 1.18
N GLU A 35 9.54 9.58 2.44
CA GLU A 35 8.72 10.41 3.33
C GLU A 35 8.57 11.84 2.79
N GLN A 36 9.62 12.38 2.15
CA GLN A 36 9.57 13.72 1.54
C GLN A 36 8.60 13.77 0.36
N GLU A 37 8.61 12.75 -0.49
CA GLU A 37 7.64 12.61 -1.58
C GLU A 37 6.22 12.43 -1.04
N ALA A 38 6.03 11.59 -0.02
CA ALA A 38 4.74 11.39 0.64
C ALA A 38 4.20 12.72 1.19
N CYS A 39 5.02 13.50 1.88
CA CYS A 39 4.64 14.82 2.37
C CYS A 39 4.26 15.78 1.22
N ALA A 40 4.95 15.71 0.09
CA ALA A 40 4.66 16.56 -1.06
C ALA A 40 3.32 16.20 -1.72
N ILE A 41 3.03 14.89 -1.80
CA ILE A 41 1.77 14.35 -2.32
C ILE A 41 0.60 14.63 -1.36
N ALA A 42 0.82 14.57 -0.05
CA ALA A 42 -0.20 14.77 0.97
C ALA A 42 -0.71 16.22 1.04
N ARG A 43 0.17 17.21 0.87
CA ARG A 43 -0.17 18.64 0.99
C ARG A 43 -1.41 19.09 0.21
N PRO A 44 -1.58 18.76 -1.08
CA PRO A 44 -2.79 19.14 -1.82
C PRO A 44 -4.04 18.35 -1.44
N LEU A 45 -3.92 17.22 -0.73
CA LEU A 45 -5.04 16.37 -0.30
C LEU A 45 -5.64 16.83 1.04
N ASP A 46 -4.86 17.55 1.86
CA ASP A 46 -5.36 18.18 3.08
C ASP A 46 -6.24 19.39 2.73
N THR A 47 -7.53 19.27 2.96
CA THR A 47 -8.55 20.30 2.70
C THR A 47 -9.44 20.51 3.93
N ASP A 48 -10.36 21.47 3.87
CA ASP A 48 -11.33 21.68 4.97
C ASP A 48 -12.24 20.46 5.17
N THR A 49 -12.43 19.64 4.13
CA THR A 49 -13.37 18.50 4.11
C THR A 49 -12.70 17.14 4.15
N ALA A 50 -11.38 17.06 3.95
CA ALA A 50 -10.63 15.81 3.95
C ALA A 50 -9.21 15.99 4.48
N HIS A 51 -8.61 14.92 4.98
CA HIS A 51 -7.19 14.90 5.38
C HIS A 51 -6.46 13.70 4.77
N CYS A 52 -5.17 13.85 4.53
CA CYS A 52 -4.33 12.79 4.02
C CYS A 52 -3.80 11.91 5.17
N LEU A 53 -4.01 10.62 5.04
CA LEU A 53 -3.34 9.58 5.83
C LEU A 53 -2.16 9.02 5.06
N ILE A 54 -1.06 8.76 5.77
CA ILE A 54 0.14 8.16 5.21
C ILE A 54 0.44 6.89 6.00
N GLU A 55 0.39 5.74 5.32
CA GLU A 55 0.77 4.45 5.89
C GLU A 55 2.14 4.01 5.37
N ARG A 56 3.02 3.61 6.29
CA ARG A 56 4.37 3.12 5.99
C ARG A 56 4.37 1.61 5.93
N VAL A 57 4.76 1.05 4.79
CA VAL A 57 4.71 -0.40 4.56
C VAL A 57 6.04 -0.89 4.04
N GLU A 58 6.56 -1.96 4.63
CA GLU A 58 7.75 -2.65 4.14
C GLU A 58 7.50 -3.22 2.74
N LEU A 59 8.42 -2.96 1.81
CA LEU A 59 8.41 -3.51 0.46
C LEU A 59 9.04 -4.91 0.47
N GLU A 60 8.18 -5.91 0.52
CA GLU A 60 8.55 -7.32 0.53
C GLU A 60 9.05 -7.79 -0.84
N GLY A 61 10.01 -8.72 -0.82
CA GLY A 61 10.59 -9.29 -2.03
C GLY A 61 11.66 -8.42 -2.70
N TRP A 62 12.13 -7.35 -2.03
CA TRP A 62 13.29 -6.61 -2.48
C TRP A 62 14.60 -7.29 -2.06
N GLU A 63 15.48 -7.54 -3.03
CA GLU A 63 16.82 -8.07 -2.77
C GLU A 63 17.88 -7.05 -3.21
N GLY A 64 18.51 -6.39 -2.23
CA GLY A 64 19.61 -5.47 -2.48
C GLY A 64 19.53 -4.20 -1.65
N LYS A 65 20.47 -3.29 -1.87
CA LYS A 65 20.36 -1.93 -1.34
C LYS A 65 19.41 -1.13 -2.22
N VAL A 66 18.57 -0.35 -1.58
CA VAL A 66 17.70 0.61 -2.24
C VAL A 66 18.53 1.83 -2.62
N THR A 67 18.59 2.12 -3.92
CA THR A 67 19.05 3.42 -4.45
C THR A 67 17.93 4.00 -5.31
N GLU A 68 17.90 5.31 -5.49
CA GLU A 68 16.90 5.96 -6.37
C GLU A 68 16.85 5.32 -7.78
N SER A 69 18.00 4.90 -8.29
CA SER A 69 18.15 4.25 -9.61
C SER A 69 17.74 2.78 -9.66
N THR A 70 17.58 2.12 -8.50
CA THR A 70 17.24 0.71 -8.44
C THR A 70 15.83 0.48 -7.91
N PHE A 71 15.20 1.45 -7.24
CA PHE A 71 13.83 1.29 -6.74
C PHE A 71 12.86 0.90 -7.86
N PRO A 72 11.93 -0.05 -7.63
CA PRO A 72 11.04 -0.48 -8.69
C PRO A 72 10.14 0.67 -9.13
N ASP A 73 9.77 0.72 -10.40
CA ASP A 73 8.83 1.74 -10.91
C ASP A 73 7.38 1.46 -10.48
N VAL A 74 7.09 0.20 -10.17
CA VAL A 74 5.77 -0.27 -9.76
C VAL A 74 5.84 -1.17 -8.54
N VAL A 75 4.81 -1.11 -7.72
CA VAL A 75 4.62 -1.94 -6.54
C VAL A 75 3.28 -2.63 -6.62
N TYR A 76 3.20 -3.84 -6.08
CA TYR A 76 1.98 -4.61 -5.96
C TYR A 76 1.48 -4.47 -4.52
N LEU A 77 0.38 -3.74 -4.33
CA LEU A 77 -0.25 -3.58 -3.02
C LEU A 77 -1.31 -4.66 -2.87
N ALA A 78 -1.25 -5.42 -1.77
CA ALA A 78 -2.27 -6.40 -1.43
C ALA A 78 -3.18 -5.85 -0.35
N PHE A 79 -4.48 -5.99 -0.54
CA PHE A 79 -5.50 -5.50 0.38
C PHE A 79 -6.48 -6.61 0.76
N ARG A 80 -6.96 -6.56 1.99
CA ARG A 80 -8.16 -7.26 2.42
C ARG A 80 -9.32 -6.28 2.35
N GLU A 81 -10.43 -6.74 1.79
CA GLU A 81 -11.59 -5.90 1.47
C GLU A 81 -11.17 -4.74 0.54
N GLY A 82 -11.98 -3.69 0.45
CA GLY A 82 -11.72 -2.61 -0.49
C GLY A 82 -12.13 -2.91 -1.93
N ARG A 83 -11.89 -1.91 -2.77
CA ARG A 83 -12.24 -1.88 -4.18
C ARG A 83 -11.24 -2.69 -5.02
N GLU A 84 -11.73 -3.30 -6.09
CA GLU A 84 -10.86 -3.87 -7.13
C GLU A 84 -10.30 -2.74 -8.01
N GLN A 85 -9.04 -2.84 -8.43
CA GLN A 85 -8.37 -1.81 -9.21
C GLN A 85 -9.18 -1.47 -10.47
N GLY A 86 -9.49 -0.18 -10.67
CA GLY A 86 -10.19 0.31 -11.87
C GLY A 86 -11.70 0.06 -11.92
N LYS A 87 -12.33 -0.59 -10.94
CA LYS A 87 -13.82 -0.61 -10.80
C LYS A 87 -14.33 0.73 -10.30
N PRO A 88 -15.59 1.16 -10.45
CA PRO A 88 -16.09 2.37 -9.79
C PRO A 88 -16.23 2.17 -8.27
N ASP A 89 -16.21 3.26 -7.50
CA ASP A 89 -16.58 3.20 -6.09
C ASP A 89 -18.05 2.79 -5.96
N SER A 90 -18.31 1.79 -5.12
CA SER A 90 -19.66 1.29 -4.87
C SER A 90 -20.39 2.07 -3.78
N GLY A 91 -19.76 3.10 -3.21
CA GLY A 91 -20.33 3.94 -2.15
C GLY A 91 -20.46 3.22 -0.80
N ARG A 92 -19.99 1.98 -0.71
CA ARG A 92 -19.72 1.34 0.59
C ARG A 92 -18.32 1.77 0.98
N GLY A 93 -18.21 2.58 2.03
CA GLY A 93 -16.95 2.94 2.67
C GLY A 93 -16.21 1.68 3.11
N LEU A 94 -15.44 1.12 2.18
CA LEU A 94 -14.58 -0.02 2.43
C LEU A 94 -13.26 0.59 2.85
N ASP A 95 -12.90 0.35 4.11
CA ASP A 95 -11.58 0.63 4.68
C ASP A 95 -10.65 -0.52 4.26
N PRO A 96 -9.83 -0.36 3.20
CA PRO A 96 -9.01 -1.44 2.69
C PRO A 96 -7.85 -1.70 3.64
N GLU A 97 -7.86 -2.83 4.35
CA GLU A 97 -6.71 -3.18 5.17
C GLU A 97 -5.53 -3.59 4.28
N ILE A 98 -4.41 -2.88 4.40
CA ILE A 98 -3.18 -3.21 3.69
C ILE A 98 -2.55 -4.46 4.30
N LEU A 99 -2.39 -5.49 3.46
CA LEU A 99 -1.72 -6.74 3.83
C LEU A 99 -0.22 -6.70 3.60
N GLY A 100 0.24 -5.78 2.75
CA GLY A 100 1.65 -5.55 2.43
C GLY A 100 1.86 -4.93 1.04
N ALA A 101 3.11 -4.53 0.80
CA ALA A 101 3.59 -4.04 -0.48
C ALA A 101 4.65 -5.01 -1.03
N PHE A 102 4.59 -5.31 -2.32
CA PHE A 102 5.42 -6.36 -2.93
C PHE A 102 6.06 -5.90 -4.23
N THR A 103 7.26 -6.40 -4.51
CA THR A 103 7.95 -6.15 -5.79
C THR A 103 7.33 -6.90 -6.97
N THR A 104 6.55 -7.95 -6.70
CA THR A 104 5.91 -8.79 -7.73
C THR A 104 4.49 -9.17 -7.35
N GLY A 105 3.62 -9.30 -8.36
CA GLY A 105 2.24 -9.77 -8.15
C GLY A 105 2.18 -11.20 -7.61
N ALA A 106 3.15 -12.05 -7.96
CA ALA A 106 3.22 -13.43 -7.45
C ALA A 106 3.48 -13.48 -5.93
N ALA A 107 4.31 -12.58 -5.40
CA ALA A 107 4.55 -12.49 -3.96
C ALA A 107 3.30 -11.98 -3.22
N ALA A 108 2.62 -10.96 -3.77
CA ALA A 108 1.35 -10.46 -3.25
C ALA A 108 0.25 -11.55 -3.23
N GLN A 109 0.14 -12.32 -4.32
CA GLN A 109 -0.80 -13.44 -4.43
C GLN A 109 -0.52 -14.52 -3.37
N LYS A 110 0.74 -14.92 -3.21
CA LYS A 110 1.15 -15.88 -2.18
C LYS A 110 0.81 -15.37 -0.77
N ARG A 111 0.95 -14.07 -0.51
CA ARG A 111 0.58 -13.46 0.78
C ARG A 111 -0.91 -13.60 1.06
N ILE A 112 -1.76 -13.31 0.06
CA ILE A 112 -3.21 -13.46 0.17
C ILE A 112 -3.58 -14.91 0.44
N GLU A 113 -2.99 -15.87 -0.29
CA GLU A 113 -3.25 -17.31 -0.12
C GLU A 113 -2.89 -17.79 1.29
N GLN A 114 -1.76 -17.33 1.86
CA GLN A 114 -1.37 -17.66 3.24
C GLN A 114 -2.32 -17.07 4.29
N ARG A 115 -2.94 -15.93 3.98
CA ARG A 115 -3.86 -15.23 4.88
C ARG A 115 -5.29 -15.71 4.76
N ARG A 116 -5.63 -16.46 3.71
CA ARG A 116 -6.98 -16.98 3.47
C ARG A 116 -7.23 -18.17 4.41
N PRO A 117 -8.09 -18.03 5.44
CA PRO A 117 -8.58 -19.20 6.18
C PRO A 117 -9.24 -20.17 5.20
N GLU A 118 -9.10 -21.48 5.45
CA GLU A 118 -9.73 -22.53 4.63
C GLU A 118 -11.27 -22.42 4.53
N ASN A 119 -11.93 -21.55 5.32
CA ASN A 119 -13.39 -21.46 5.45
C ASN A 119 -14.02 -20.05 5.28
N THR A 120 -13.33 -19.03 4.79
CA THR A 120 -13.95 -17.71 4.52
C THR A 120 -14.24 -17.52 3.04
N VAL A 121 -15.48 -17.84 2.66
CA VAL A 121 -16.00 -17.65 1.29
C VAL A 121 -16.32 -16.17 0.98
N SER A 122 -16.46 -15.32 2.00
CA SER A 122 -16.96 -13.94 1.84
C SER A 122 -15.91 -12.83 1.89
N THR A 123 -14.65 -13.11 2.24
CA THR A 123 -13.62 -12.07 2.33
C THR A 123 -13.01 -11.83 0.95
N GLN A 124 -13.21 -10.63 0.41
CA GLN A 124 -12.57 -10.20 -0.83
C GLN A 124 -11.11 -9.81 -0.55
N PHE A 125 -10.21 -10.18 -1.47
CA PHE A 125 -8.83 -9.75 -1.46
C PHE A 125 -8.50 -9.15 -2.82
N ASN A 126 -7.74 -8.06 -2.83
CA ASN A 126 -7.40 -7.33 -4.04
C ASN A 126 -5.89 -7.16 -4.14
N ILE A 127 -5.36 -7.20 -5.37
CA ILE A 127 -3.97 -6.82 -5.65
C ILE A 127 -4.00 -5.68 -6.65
N TRP A 128 -3.39 -4.55 -6.32
CA TRP A 128 -3.28 -3.42 -7.23
C TRP A 128 -1.83 -3.30 -7.70
N ARG A 129 -1.65 -3.07 -9.00
CA ARG A 129 -0.36 -2.71 -9.58
C ARG A 129 -0.27 -1.20 -9.67
N VAL A 130 0.57 -0.58 -8.86
CA VAL A 130 0.57 0.87 -8.61
C VAL A 130 1.93 1.48 -8.94
N GLY A 131 1.93 2.62 -9.63
CA GLY A 131 3.12 3.45 -9.82
C GLY A 131 3.22 4.54 -8.76
N PHE A 132 4.38 5.19 -8.66
CA PHE A 132 4.59 6.28 -7.70
C PHE A 132 3.98 7.59 -8.20
N GLY A 133 3.43 8.38 -7.28
CA GLY A 133 2.69 9.62 -7.53
C GLY A 133 1.23 9.55 -7.08
N LEU A 134 0.49 10.61 -7.41
CA LEU A 134 -0.97 10.69 -7.29
C LEU A 134 -1.67 9.85 -8.36
N VAL A 135 -2.87 9.36 -8.05
CA VAL A 135 -3.69 8.50 -8.91
C VAL A 135 -4.84 9.26 -9.56
#